data_AF-A0A2V9E2V0-F1
#
_entry.id   AF-A0A2V9E2V0-F1
#
_cell.length_a   1.000
_cell.length_b   1.000
_cell.length_c   1.000
_cell.angle_alpha   90.00
_cell.angle_beta   90.00
_cell.angle_gamma   90.00
#
_symmetry.space_group_name_H-M   'P 1'
#
loop_
_entity.id
_entity.type
_entity.pdbx_description
1 polymer ?
#
loop_
_entity_poly.entity_id
_entity_poly.type
_entity_poly.pdbx_seq_one_letter_code
_entity_poly.pdbx_strand_id
1 'polypeptide(L)'
;MPNTSSPEDLADKARFVFRGKVEKLNAATLPEVRDTSKTAVVRVEETIQSPKALSHYTGHSITVQFANPAEVKVGDEAVFFTDAWLFGNEGIAVRSLGHHPPGPQTAALRPSEEDPITHLEDRDTRKHYDGADMVVSGRIVSVRLFGDPKAGPSTREHDPDWREAVVDIDQVHKGDRGKKEIVVRFPASQDRMWHKAPKLEVGQSGYFLLHGGFNTTGTEARAVPVGATPDFYIVLHPEDFELGDHPGQIQKLLSRIPGTGTR
;
A
#
# COMPACT_ATOMS: atom_id res chain seq x y z
N MET A 1 27.96 -14.97 -8.54
CA MET A 1 28.06 -13.81 -7.64
C MET A 1 26.88 -13.89 -6.69
N PRO A 2 27.02 -13.74 -5.36
CA PRO A 2 25.86 -13.71 -4.49
C PRO A 2 25.01 -12.50 -4.86
N ASN A 3 23.71 -12.70 -5.12
CA ASN A 3 22.75 -11.66 -5.46
C ASN A 3 22.54 -10.71 -4.25
N THR A 4 23.38 -9.71 -4.09
CA THR A 4 23.05 -8.56 -3.23
C THR A 4 22.07 -7.69 -4.01
N SER A 5 20.80 -7.68 -3.58
CA SER A 5 19.76 -6.82 -4.16
C SER A 5 20.21 -5.36 -4.14
N SER A 6 19.90 -4.60 -5.19
CA SER A 6 20.28 -3.18 -5.25
C SER A 6 19.56 -2.37 -4.16
N PRO A 7 20.07 -1.18 -3.77
CA PRO A 7 19.37 -0.30 -2.85
C PRO A 7 17.94 0.06 -3.29
N GLU A 8 17.73 0.23 -4.60
CA GLU A 8 16.41 0.52 -5.19
C GLU A 8 15.46 -0.68 -5.04
N ASP A 9 15.92 -1.89 -5.39
CA ASP A 9 15.11 -3.12 -5.24
C ASP A 9 14.71 -3.40 -3.78
N LEU A 10 15.57 -3.02 -2.83
CA LEU A 10 15.29 -3.15 -1.40
C LEU A 10 14.34 -2.05 -0.91
N ALA A 11 14.50 -0.80 -1.37
CA ALA A 11 13.62 0.31 -1.03
C ALA A 11 12.17 0.02 -1.46
N ASP A 12 11.99 -0.52 -2.67
CA ASP A 12 10.68 -0.89 -3.22
C ASP A 12 9.92 -1.94 -2.38
N LYS A 13 10.67 -2.80 -1.68
CA LYS A 13 10.11 -3.86 -0.83
C LYS A 13 9.94 -3.41 0.62
N ALA A 14 10.91 -2.67 1.14
CA ALA A 14 10.90 -2.18 2.50
C ALA A 14 9.77 -1.19 2.73
N ARG A 15 9.23 -1.20 3.94
CA ARG A 15 8.31 -0.16 4.42
C ARG A 15 9.04 0.94 5.18
N PHE A 16 10.07 0.58 5.94
CA PHE A 16 10.86 1.52 6.75
C PHE A 16 12.34 1.47 6.36
N VAL A 17 12.83 2.56 5.77
CA VAL A 17 14.21 2.73 5.30
C VAL A 17 14.85 3.89 6.04
N PHE A 18 15.99 3.65 6.67
CA PHE A 18 16.67 4.67 7.47
C PHE A 18 18.19 4.49 7.43
N ARG A 19 18.91 5.61 7.54
CA ARG A 19 20.33 5.59 7.91
C ARG A 19 20.42 5.43 9.43
N GLY A 20 21.26 4.50 9.86
CA GLY A 20 21.48 4.28 11.27
C GLY A 20 22.88 3.79 11.58
N LYS A 21 23.17 3.78 12.88
CA LYS A 21 24.44 3.34 13.44
C LYS A 21 24.24 2.18 14.39
N VAL A 22 25.01 1.12 14.21
CA VAL A 22 24.97 -0.06 15.08
C VAL A 22 25.61 0.27 16.43
N GLU A 23 24.82 0.29 17.50
CA GLU A 23 25.29 0.60 18.85
C GLU A 23 25.73 -0.66 19.62
N LYS A 24 24.98 -1.76 19.47
CA LYS A 24 25.25 -3.02 20.15
C LYS A 24 24.85 -4.21 19.30
N LEU A 25 25.68 -5.25 19.24
CA LEU A 25 25.30 -6.55 18.68
C LEU A 25 24.77 -7.48 19.78
N ASN A 26 24.03 -8.50 19.36
CA ASN A 26 23.44 -9.50 20.24
C ASN A 26 22.56 -8.90 21.35
N ALA A 27 21.86 -7.81 21.02
CA ALA A 27 21.07 -7.03 21.96
C ALA A 27 19.76 -6.57 21.33
N ALA A 28 18.79 -6.21 22.19
CA ALA A 28 17.52 -5.64 21.81
C ALA A 28 17.15 -4.49 22.77
N THR A 29 16.37 -3.54 22.28
CA THR A 29 15.71 -2.49 23.07
C THR A 29 14.39 -2.97 23.69
N LEU A 30 13.81 -4.05 23.14
CA LEU A 30 12.56 -4.62 23.60
C LEU A 30 12.77 -5.90 24.42
N PRO A 31 12.22 -6.00 25.64
CA PRO A 31 12.33 -7.22 26.47
C PRO A 31 11.59 -8.43 25.88
N GLU A 32 10.62 -8.20 24.99
CA GLU A 32 9.89 -9.25 24.27
C GLU A 32 10.79 -10.02 23.29
N VAL A 33 11.89 -9.40 22.83
CA VAL A 33 12.88 -10.03 21.95
C VAL A 33 13.87 -10.83 22.79
N ARG A 34 13.52 -12.08 23.08
CA ARG A 34 14.31 -12.97 23.96
C ARG A 34 15.56 -13.54 23.29
N ASP A 35 15.47 -13.91 22.02
CA ASP A 35 16.62 -14.39 21.25
C ASP A 35 17.28 -13.21 20.55
N THR A 36 18.43 -12.80 21.08
CA THR A 36 19.20 -11.69 20.55
C THR A 36 20.33 -12.12 19.64
N SER A 37 20.54 -13.42 19.38
CA SER A 37 21.67 -13.94 18.61
C SER A 37 21.79 -13.39 17.18
N LYS A 38 20.70 -12.81 16.66
CA LYS A 38 20.62 -12.20 15.33
C LYS A 38 20.14 -10.75 15.35
N THR A 39 20.21 -10.08 16.50
CA THR A 39 19.71 -8.71 16.64
C THR A 39 20.82 -7.74 17.00
N ALA A 40 20.60 -6.49 16.63
CA ALA A 40 21.39 -5.37 17.10
C ALA A 40 20.48 -4.25 17.59
N VAL A 41 21.02 -3.43 18.49
CA VAL A 41 20.49 -2.10 18.78
C VAL A 41 21.10 -1.14 17.76
N VAL A 42 20.24 -0.50 16.98
CA VAL A 42 20.64 0.46 15.95
C VAL A 42 19.98 1.80 16.23
N ARG A 43 20.77 2.86 16.29
CA ARG A 43 20.26 4.22 16.38
C ARG A 43 19.83 4.71 15.02
N VAL A 44 18.57 5.11 14.91
CA VAL A 44 18.02 5.74 13.70
C VAL A 44 18.51 7.18 13.67
N GLU A 45 19.36 7.52 12.71
CA GLU A 45 19.90 8.87 12.58
C GLU A 45 19.06 9.72 11.64
N GLU A 46 18.58 9.11 10.55
CA GLU A 46 17.84 9.79 9.51
C GLU A 46 16.88 8.81 8.83
N THR A 47 15.63 9.22 8.69
CA THR A 47 14.61 8.43 8.00
C THR A 47 14.59 8.81 6.52
N ILE A 48 14.61 7.82 5.63
CA ILE A 48 14.56 7.98 4.17
C ILE A 48 13.15 7.67 3.65
N GLN A 49 12.53 6.62 4.20
CA GLN A 49 11.17 6.20 3.87
C GLN A 49 10.52 5.65 5.13
N SER A 50 9.30 6.08 5.47
CA SER A 50 8.68 5.61 6.72
C SER A 50 7.16 5.65 6.72
N PRO A 51 6.50 4.61 7.26
CA PRO A 51 5.09 4.72 7.62
C PRO A 51 4.93 5.79 8.71
N LYS A 52 3.81 6.52 8.70
CA LYS A 52 3.50 7.54 9.72
C LYS A 52 3.66 7.04 11.17
N ALA A 53 3.33 5.79 11.43
CA ALA A 53 3.46 5.18 12.75
C ALA A 53 4.92 5.06 13.24
N LEU A 54 5.91 5.10 12.34
CA LEU A 54 7.33 4.92 12.65
C LEU A 54 8.18 6.18 12.48
N SER A 55 7.60 7.29 12.02
CA SER A 55 8.36 8.51 11.69
C SER A 55 9.06 9.16 12.90
N HIS A 56 8.50 8.96 14.10
CA HIS A 56 9.02 9.51 15.35
C HIS A 56 10.27 8.80 15.89
N TYR A 57 10.70 7.68 15.28
CA TYR A 57 11.90 6.95 15.72
C TYR A 57 13.21 7.59 15.28
N THR A 58 13.20 8.63 14.44
CA THR A 58 14.42 9.42 14.16
C THR A 58 15.00 9.94 15.46
N GLY A 59 16.30 9.70 15.69
CA GLY A 59 16.93 10.01 16.95
C GLY A 59 16.54 9.07 18.09
N HIS A 60 16.11 7.84 17.82
CA HIS A 60 15.88 6.80 18.82
C HIS A 60 16.60 5.50 18.43
N SER A 61 16.91 4.69 19.42
CA SER A 61 17.50 3.36 19.20
C SER A 61 16.40 2.31 19.12
N ILE A 62 16.50 1.43 18.14
CA ILE A 62 15.52 0.38 17.87
C ILE A 62 16.20 -0.98 17.78
N THR A 63 15.40 -2.05 17.85
CA THR A 63 15.91 -3.42 17.62
C THR A 63 15.85 -3.75 16.14
N VAL A 64 16.96 -4.19 15.56
CA VAL A 64 17.02 -4.68 14.17
C VAL A 64 17.42 -6.14 14.17
N GLN A 65 16.60 -7.00 13.57
CA GLN A 65 16.92 -8.41 13.33
C GLN A 65 17.52 -8.60 11.94
N PHE A 66 18.64 -9.30 11.84
CA PHE A 66 19.33 -9.60 10.58
C PHE A 66 19.12 -11.05 10.17
N ALA A 67 19.08 -11.29 8.86
CA ALA A 67 19.19 -12.65 8.33
C ALA A 67 20.58 -13.25 8.64
N ASN A 68 21.63 -12.46 8.46
CA ASN A 68 23.01 -12.81 8.74
C ASN A 68 23.71 -11.70 9.58
N PRO A 69 23.83 -11.86 10.91
CA PRO A 69 24.40 -10.84 11.78
C PRO A 69 25.92 -10.64 11.60
N ALA A 70 26.62 -11.55 10.92
CA ALA A 70 28.06 -11.44 10.69
C ALA A 70 28.46 -10.30 9.72
N GLU A 71 27.47 -9.70 9.05
CA GLU A 71 27.65 -8.64 8.05
C GLU A 71 27.62 -7.21 8.64
N VAL A 72 27.48 -7.09 9.97
CA VAL A 72 27.45 -5.80 10.68
C VAL A 72 28.33 -5.84 11.93
N LYS A 73 28.96 -4.71 12.26
CA LYS A 73 29.80 -4.52 13.44
C LYS A 73 29.32 -3.33 14.25
N VAL A 74 29.64 -3.32 15.54
CA VAL A 74 29.41 -2.14 16.39
C VAL A 74 30.17 -0.95 15.81
N GLY A 75 29.48 0.18 15.68
CA GLY A 75 29.99 1.41 15.09
C GLY A 75 29.74 1.55 13.59
N ASP A 76 29.33 0.48 12.89
CA ASP A 76 29.00 0.56 11.47
C ASP A 76 27.82 1.49 11.24
N GLU A 77 27.94 2.31 10.20
CA GLU A 77 26.88 3.15 9.66
C GLU A 77 26.39 2.54 8.36
N ALA A 78 25.08 2.38 8.23
CA ALA A 78 24.46 1.80 7.04
C ALA A 78 23.06 2.38 6.81
N VAL A 79 22.58 2.25 5.57
CA VAL A 79 21.17 2.40 5.25
C VAL A 79 20.52 1.02 5.34
N PHE A 80 19.58 0.88 6.27
CA PHE A 80 18.85 -0.35 6.56
C PHE A 80 17.51 -0.33 5.86
N PHE A 81 17.17 -1.43 5.19
CA PHE A 81 15.91 -1.65 4.51
C PHE A 81 15.10 -2.63 5.32
N THR A 82 13.98 -2.20 5.91
CA THR A 82 13.33 -2.98 6.95
C THR A 82 11.82 -3.02 6.84
N ASP A 83 11.25 -4.08 7.43
CA ASP A 83 9.83 -4.19 7.70
C ASP A 83 9.57 -4.29 9.20
N ALA A 84 8.42 -3.77 9.63
CA ALA A 84 8.01 -3.87 11.03
C ALA A 84 7.85 -5.34 11.43
N TRP A 85 8.38 -5.68 12.61
CA TRP A 85 8.23 -7.03 13.16
C TRP A 85 7.44 -7.01 14.46
N LEU A 86 7.83 -6.15 15.42
CA LEU A 86 7.20 -6.07 16.73
C LEU A 86 7.05 -4.61 17.17
N PHE A 87 5.89 -4.30 17.73
CA PHE A 87 5.61 -3.02 18.39
C PHE A 87 5.49 -3.28 19.89
N GLY A 88 6.40 -2.73 20.67
CA GLY A 88 6.36 -2.75 22.13
C GLY A 88 5.90 -1.42 22.69
N ASN A 89 5.71 -1.36 24.00
CA ASN A 89 5.28 -0.12 24.67
C ASN A 89 6.35 0.99 24.62
N GLU A 90 7.63 0.61 24.61
CA GLU A 90 8.78 1.53 24.73
C GLU A 90 9.64 1.59 23.46
N GLY A 91 9.29 0.86 22.40
CA GLY A 91 10.08 0.81 21.18
C GLY A 91 9.55 -0.15 20.13
N ILE A 92 10.33 -0.35 19.07
CA ILE A 92 10.03 -1.28 17.98
C ILE A 92 11.18 -2.25 17.74
N ALA A 93 10.81 -3.40 17.18
CA ALA A 93 11.73 -4.26 16.48
C ALA A 93 11.35 -4.36 15.00
N VAL A 94 12.35 -4.28 14.13
CA VAL A 94 12.22 -4.40 12.69
C VAL A 94 13.08 -5.55 12.17
N ARG A 95 12.69 -6.11 11.03
CA ARG A 95 13.47 -7.13 10.33
C ARG A 95 14.17 -6.50 9.13
N SER A 96 15.48 -6.69 9.05
CA SER A 96 16.29 -6.25 7.92
C SER A 96 16.05 -7.15 6.71
N LEU A 97 15.70 -6.52 5.60
CA LEU A 97 15.70 -7.09 4.25
C LEU A 97 17.08 -7.02 3.60
N GLY A 98 17.96 -6.18 4.14
CA GLY A 98 19.31 -5.90 3.68
C GLY A 98 19.80 -4.55 4.18
N HIS A 99 21.08 -4.29 3.98
CA HIS A 99 21.71 -3.00 4.28
C HIS A 99 22.79 -2.67 3.26
N HIS A 100 23.01 -1.38 3.04
CA HIS A 100 24.07 -0.86 2.18
C HIS A 100 24.83 0.25 2.88
N PRO A 101 26.15 0.40 2.63
CA PRO A 101 26.90 1.53 3.17
C PRO A 101 26.34 2.85 2.63
N PRO A 102 26.42 3.96 3.39
CA PRO A 102 26.03 5.27 2.89
C PRO A 102 26.90 5.65 1.67
N GLY A 103 26.26 6.02 0.58
CA GLY A 103 26.94 6.43 -0.65
C GLY A 103 25.98 6.98 -1.71
N PRO A 104 26.46 7.24 -2.95
CA PRO A 104 25.65 7.84 -4.00
C PRO A 104 24.34 7.09 -4.30
N GLN A 105 24.38 5.75 -4.33
CA GLN A 105 23.19 4.93 -4.60
C GLN A 105 22.13 5.05 -3.50
N THR A 106 22.54 5.01 -2.22
CA THR A 106 21.59 5.17 -1.10
C THR A 106 21.15 6.63 -0.91
N ALA A 107 21.98 7.59 -1.32
CA ALA A 107 21.63 9.01 -1.30
C ALA A 107 20.57 9.34 -2.35
N ALA A 108 20.60 8.68 -3.52
CA ALA A 108 19.60 8.83 -4.58
C ALA A 108 18.20 8.33 -4.17
N LEU A 109 18.09 7.48 -3.14
CA LEU A 109 16.79 7.05 -2.58
C LEU A 109 16.06 8.16 -1.83
N ARG A 110 16.76 9.24 -1.48
CA ARG A 110 16.15 10.37 -0.78
C ARG A 110 15.48 11.27 -1.81
N PRO A 111 14.15 11.45 -1.75
CA PRO A 111 13.51 12.46 -2.56
C PRO A 111 14.06 13.82 -2.15
N SER A 112 14.41 14.65 -3.12
CA SER A 112 14.83 16.02 -2.84
C SER A 112 13.58 16.78 -2.36
N GLU A 113 13.57 17.19 -1.08
CA GLU A 113 12.57 18.07 -0.45
C GLU A 113 11.25 17.45 0.03
N GLU A 114 10.96 16.16 -0.21
CA GLU A 114 9.74 15.51 0.31
C GLU A 114 9.97 14.82 1.67
N ASP A 115 8.99 14.90 2.57
CA ASP A 115 9.01 14.15 3.83
C ASP A 115 8.93 12.63 3.56
N PRO A 116 9.68 11.78 4.31
CA PRO A 116 9.71 10.33 4.12
C PRO A 116 8.36 9.61 4.17
N ILE A 117 7.36 10.18 4.86
CA ILE A 117 6.01 9.63 4.91
C ILE A 117 5.30 9.90 3.60
N THR A 118 5.30 11.16 3.16
CA THR A 118 4.64 11.56 1.91
C THR A 118 5.25 10.85 0.71
N HIS A 119 6.58 10.65 0.70
CA HIS A 119 7.23 9.89 -0.36
C HIS A 119 6.76 8.43 -0.42
N LEU A 120 6.60 7.77 0.74
CA LEU A 120 6.09 6.40 0.79
C LEU A 120 4.63 6.32 0.32
N GLU A 121 3.79 7.24 0.78
CA GLU A 121 2.39 7.35 0.38
C GLU A 121 2.26 7.59 -1.13
N ASP A 122 2.99 8.56 -1.67
CA ASP A 122 2.98 8.90 -3.10
C ASP A 122 3.46 7.70 -3.95
N ARG A 123 4.51 6.99 -3.51
CA ARG A 123 5.00 5.76 -4.17
C ARG A 123 3.95 4.66 -4.16
N ASP A 124 3.30 4.41 -3.02
CA ASP A 124 2.30 3.36 -2.89
C ASP A 124 1.06 3.67 -3.75
N THR A 125 0.55 4.90 -3.69
CA THR A 125 -0.55 5.36 -4.53
C THR A 125 -0.18 5.27 -6.01
N ARG A 126 1.06 5.63 -6.39
CA ARG A 126 1.54 5.48 -7.77
C ARG A 126 1.55 4.02 -8.22
N LYS A 127 2.07 3.12 -7.39
CA LYS A 127 2.08 1.67 -7.68
C LYS A 127 0.68 1.11 -7.83
N HIS A 128 -0.25 1.56 -6.99
CA HIS A 128 -1.64 1.15 -7.05
C HIS A 128 -2.34 1.68 -8.31
N TYR A 129 -2.09 2.94 -8.67
CA TYR A 129 -2.52 3.53 -9.95
C TYR A 129 -1.97 2.77 -11.16
N ASP A 130 -0.69 2.42 -11.15
CA ASP A 130 -0.04 1.69 -12.25
C ASP A 130 -0.61 0.28 -12.41
N GLY A 131 -1.04 -0.35 -11.31
CA GLY A 131 -1.71 -1.66 -11.31
C GLY A 131 -3.19 -1.64 -11.72
N ALA A 132 -3.88 -0.50 -11.63
CA ALA A 132 -5.30 -0.40 -11.98
C ALA A 132 -5.53 -0.57 -13.49
N ASP A 133 -6.57 -1.31 -13.88
CA ASP A 133 -6.96 -1.49 -15.29
C ASP A 133 -7.58 -0.22 -15.87
N MET A 134 -8.30 0.53 -15.04
CA MET A 134 -8.92 1.79 -15.42
C MET A 134 -8.94 2.77 -14.24
N VAL A 135 -8.80 4.06 -14.52
CA VAL A 135 -8.92 5.12 -13.51
C VAL A 135 -9.92 6.14 -14.01
N VAL A 136 -10.96 6.40 -13.22
CA VAL A 136 -12.06 7.31 -13.60
C VAL A 136 -12.44 8.22 -12.45
N SER A 137 -13.07 9.34 -12.78
CA SER A 137 -13.89 10.09 -11.84
C SER A 137 -15.35 10.07 -12.29
N GLY A 138 -16.27 10.00 -11.34
CA GLY A 138 -17.70 9.89 -11.64
C GLY A 138 -18.58 9.90 -10.40
N ARG A 139 -19.87 9.73 -10.61
CA ARG A 139 -20.91 9.71 -9.57
C ARG A 139 -21.59 8.35 -9.45
N ILE A 140 -21.81 7.89 -8.23
CA ILE A 140 -22.58 6.68 -7.94
C ILE A 140 -24.07 7.00 -8.08
N VAL A 141 -24.74 6.37 -9.05
CA VAL A 141 -26.15 6.63 -9.38
C VAL A 141 -27.09 5.55 -8.84
N SER A 142 -26.59 4.36 -8.53
CA SER A 142 -27.38 3.32 -7.85
C SER A 142 -26.47 2.38 -7.05
N VAL A 143 -27.02 1.78 -5.99
CA VAL A 143 -26.39 0.70 -5.20
C VAL A 143 -27.44 -0.37 -4.92
N ARG A 144 -27.11 -1.64 -5.16
CA ARG A 144 -28.02 -2.79 -4.97
C ARG A 144 -27.31 -4.01 -4.40
N LEU A 145 -28.09 -4.94 -3.86
CA LEU A 145 -27.62 -6.29 -3.49
C LEU A 145 -27.04 -7.01 -4.70
N PHE A 146 -25.92 -7.70 -4.49
CA PHE A 146 -25.36 -8.62 -5.47
C PHE A 146 -25.91 -10.04 -5.22
N GLY A 147 -26.34 -10.72 -6.29
CA GLY A 147 -26.85 -12.10 -6.23
C GLY A 147 -28.37 -12.21 -6.19
N ASP A 148 -28.89 -13.43 -5.96
CA ASP A 148 -30.33 -13.69 -5.90
C ASP A 148 -30.94 -13.08 -4.63
N PRO A 149 -31.89 -12.13 -4.74
CA PRO A 149 -32.58 -11.54 -3.60
C PRO A 149 -33.30 -12.56 -2.70
N LYS A 150 -33.57 -13.77 -3.23
CA LYS A 150 -34.22 -14.86 -2.49
C LYS A 150 -33.26 -15.77 -1.73
N ALA A 151 -31.94 -15.62 -1.91
CA ALA A 151 -30.94 -16.51 -1.32
C ALA A 151 -30.85 -16.41 0.22
N GLY A 152 -31.56 -15.46 0.84
CA GLY A 152 -31.48 -15.22 2.28
C GLY A 152 -30.11 -14.69 2.72
N PRO A 153 -29.96 -14.27 3.98
CA PRO A 153 -28.68 -13.82 4.51
C PRO A 153 -27.67 -14.98 4.50
N SER A 154 -26.45 -14.73 4.03
CA SER A 154 -25.33 -15.66 4.20
C SER A 154 -25.08 -15.87 5.69
N THR A 155 -24.92 -17.13 6.11
CA THR A 155 -24.60 -17.47 7.51
C THR A 155 -23.10 -17.68 7.74
N ARG A 156 -22.26 -17.34 6.76
CA ARG A 156 -20.81 -17.52 6.86
C ARG A 156 -20.21 -16.42 7.74
N GLU A 157 -19.37 -16.85 8.67
CA GLU A 157 -18.47 -15.99 9.42
C GLU A 157 -17.58 -15.24 8.39
N HIS A 158 -17.59 -13.92 8.41
CA HIS A 158 -16.93 -13.04 7.42
C HIS A 158 -17.57 -12.91 6.04
N ASP A 159 -18.90 -13.03 5.93
CA ASP A 159 -19.57 -12.70 4.67
C ASP A 159 -19.31 -11.24 4.23
N PRO A 160 -18.89 -10.99 2.97
CA PRO A 160 -18.60 -9.65 2.46
C PRO A 160 -19.82 -8.73 2.33
N ASP A 161 -21.04 -9.29 2.33
CA ASP A 161 -22.28 -8.55 2.04
C ASP A 161 -22.14 -7.75 0.73
N TRP A 162 -21.87 -8.46 -0.37
CA TRP A 162 -21.57 -7.85 -1.66
C TRP A 162 -22.68 -6.90 -2.15
N ARG A 163 -22.25 -5.77 -2.71
CA ARG A 163 -23.10 -4.79 -3.38
C ARG A 163 -22.56 -4.48 -4.77
N GLU A 164 -23.48 -4.09 -5.66
CA GLU A 164 -23.17 -3.51 -6.96
C GLU A 164 -23.54 -2.04 -6.95
N ALA A 165 -22.57 -1.17 -7.22
CA ALA A 165 -22.76 0.24 -7.53
C ALA A 165 -22.73 0.43 -9.06
N VAL A 166 -23.59 1.30 -9.58
CA VAL A 166 -23.43 1.85 -10.94
C VAL A 166 -22.81 3.23 -10.82
N VAL A 167 -21.72 3.45 -11.53
CA VAL A 167 -21.00 4.73 -11.58
C VAL A 167 -21.19 5.35 -12.97
N ASP A 168 -21.76 6.55 -13.01
CA ASP A 168 -21.79 7.40 -14.21
C ASP A 168 -20.44 8.12 -14.32
N ILE A 169 -19.71 7.88 -15.41
CA ILE A 169 -18.34 8.36 -15.60
C ILE A 169 -18.34 9.79 -16.15
N ASP A 170 -17.73 10.69 -15.39
CA ASP A 170 -17.44 12.05 -15.84
C ASP A 170 -16.18 12.04 -16.72
N GLN A 171 -15.06 11.57 -16.18
CA GLN A 171 -13.75 11.60 -16.83
C GLN A 171 -13.00 10.27 -16.67
N VAL A 172 -12.25 9.90 -17.71
CA VAL A 172 -11.30 8.78 -17.68
C VAL A 172 -9.88 9.35 -17.62
N HIS A 173 -9.10 8.88 -16.65
CA HIS A 173 -7.72 9.30 -16.38
C HIS A 173 -6.68 8.24 -16.78
N LYS A 174 -7.10 6.98 -16.93
CA LYS A 174 -6.29 5.85 -17.41
C LYS A 174 -7.22 4.78 -17.99
N GLY A 175 -6.78 4.11 -19.06
CA GLY A 175 -7.54 3.06 -19.73
C GLY A 175 -8.53 3.62 -20.77
N ASP A 176 -9.26 2.72 -21.42
CA ASP A 176 -10.18 3.09 -22.51
C ASP A 176 -11.57 3.43 -21.97
N ARG A 177 -12.14 4.54 -22.47
CA ARG A 177 -13.53 4.92 -22.20
C ARG A 177 -14.48 4.00 -22.97
N GLY A 178 -14.77 2.82 -22.40
CA GLY A 178 -15.64 1.83 -23.03
C GLY A 178 -17.13 2.18 -22.93
N LYS A 179 -17.63 2.42 -21.72
CA LYS A 179 -19.05 2.70 -21.43
C LYS A 179 -19.20 4.03 -20.70
N LYS A 180 -20.37 4.65 -20.81
CA LYS A 180 -20.73 5.84 -20.01
C LYS A 180 -20.90 5.47 -18.53
N GLU A 181 -21.49 4.30 -18.28
CA GLU A 181 -21.68 3.76 -16.94
C GLU A 181 -20.90 2.46 -16.78
N ILE A 182 -20.40 2.22 -15.56
CA ILE A 182 -19.74 0.98 -15.19
C ILE A 182 -20.35 0.41 -13.91
N VAL A 183 -20.23 -0.92 -13.77
CA VAL A 183 -20.62 -1.63 -12.55
C VAL A 183 -19.38 -1.84 -11.69
N VAL A 184 -19.47 -1.45 -10.44
CA VAL A 184 -18.43 -1.63 -9.42
C VAL A 184 -18.99 -2.49 -8.30
N ARG A 185 -18.27 -3.56 -7.94
CA ARG A 185 -18.61 -4.42 -6.80
C ARG A 185 -17.75 -4.08 -5.60
N PHE A 186 -18.38 -4.04 -4.43
CA PHE A 186 -17.71 -3.77 -3.16
C PHE A 186 -18.38 -4.53 -2.01
N PRO A 187 -17.63 -4.88 -0.95
CA PRO A 187 -18.18 -5.51 0.24
C PRO A 187 -18.75 -4.44 1.19
N ALA A 188 -20.04 -4.53 1.53
CA ALA A 188 -20.69 -3.61 2.46
C ALA A 188 -20.53 -4.01 3.93
N SER A 189 -20.00 -5.21 4.20
CA SER A 189 -19.81 -5.74 5.55
C SER A 189 -18.87 -4.87 6.41
N GLN A 190 -19.22 -4.76 7.69
CA GLN A 190 -18.43 -4.09 8.73
C GLN A 190 -17.48 -5.06 9.45
N ASP A 191 -17.48 -6.34 9.05
CA ASP A 191 -16.57 -7.34 9.59
C ASP A 191 -15.10 -6.94 9.41
N ARG A 192 -14.22 -7.39 10.31
CA ARG A 192 -12.79 -7.09 10.29
C ARG A 192 -12.13 -7.37 8.93
N MET A 193 -12.59 -8.35 8.15
CA MET A 193 -12.05 -8.60 6.80
C MET A 193 -12.37 -7.48 5.80
N TRP A 194 -13.50 -6.80 5.96
CA TRP A 194 -14.08 -5.91 4.94
C TRP A 194 -14.22 -4.45 5.38
N HIS A 195 -14.05 -4.15 6.67
CA HIS A 195 -14.29 -2.82 7.25
C HIS A 195 -13.50 -1.68 6.60
N LYS A 196 -12.32 -1.97 5.99
CA LYS A 196 -11.51 -0.95 5.31
C LYS A 196 -11.86 -0.77 3.84
N ALA A 197 -12.56 -1.72 3.22
CA ALA A 197 -12.95 -1.59 1.83
C ALA A 197 -13.96 -0.43 1.66
N PRO A 198 -13.97 0.26 0.51
CA PRO A 198 -14.90 1.35 0.27
C PRO A 198 -16.36 0.94 0.50
N LYS A 199 -17.12 1.83 1.15
CA LYS A 199 -18.57 1.69 1.37
C LYS A 199 -19.26 2.73 0.51
N LEU A 200 -19.58 2.35 -0.72
CA LEU A 200 -20.10 3.28 -1.72
C LEU A 200 -21.58 3.56 -1.47
N GLU A 201 -21.96 4.83 -1.58
CA GLU A 201 -23.33 5.29 -1.38
C GLU A 201 -23.81 6.10 -2.58
N VAL A 202 -25.12 6.03 -2.85
CA VAL A 202 -25.75 6.79 -3.94
C VAL A 202 -25.56 8.29 -3.72
N GLY A 203 -25.18 8.99 -4.79
CA GLY A 203 -24.94 10.43 -4.79
C GLY A 203 -23.49 10.84 -4.54
N GLN A 204 -22.65 9.95 -4.00
CA GLN A 204 -21.22 10.21 -3.85
C GLN A 204 -20.57 10.39 -5.22
N SER A 205 -19.68 11.38 -5.33
CA SER A 205 -18.83 11.60 -6.50
C SER A 205 -17.37 11.45 -6.06
N GLY A 206 -16.52 10.88 -6.90
CA GLY A 206 -15.14 10.61 -6.51
C GLY A 206 -14.29 10.00 -7.61
N TYR A 207 -13.06 9.64 -7.24
CA TYR A 207 -12.06 8.98 -8.07
C TYR A 207 -12.01 7.50 -7.75
N PHE A 208 -11.84 6.67 -8.78
CA PHE A 208 -11.83 5.22 -8.66
C PHE A 208 -10.58 4.65 -9.31
N LEU A 209 -9.82 3.84 -8.57
CA LEU A 209 -8.80 2.94 -9.11
C LEU A 209 -9.45 1.56 -9.28
N LEU A 210 -9.70 1.18 -10.53
CA LEU A 210 -10.54 0.05 -10.85
C LEU A 210 -9.71 -1.15 -11.32
N HIS A 211 -9.97 -2.29 -10.69
CA HIS A 211 -9.38 -3.59 -11.04
C HIS A 211 -10.48 -4.45 -11.66
N GLY A 212 -10.19 -5.03 -12.82
CA GLY A 212 -11.11 -5.86 -13.56
C GLY A 212 -11.57 -7.03 -12.70
N GLY A 213 -12.88 -7.21 -12.62
CA GLY A 213 -13.44 -8.34 -11.90
C GLY A 213 -13.02 -9.67 -12.53
N PHE A 214 -13.08 -10.75 -11.76
CA PHE A 214 -13.00 -12.09 -12.33
C PHE A 214 -14.32 -12.41 -13.04
N ASN A 215 -14.29 -12.94 -14.26
CA ASN A 215 -15.52 -13.39 -14.92
C ASN A 215 -16.13 -14.55 -14.10
N THR A 216 -17.32 -14.36 -13.53
CA THR A 216 -18.04 -15.36 -12.73
C THR A 216 -19.07 -16.14 -13.55
N THR A 217 -18.88 -16.29 -14.86
CA THR A 217 -19.69 -17.19 -15.69
C THR A 217 -19.17 -18.62 -15.54
N GLY A 218 -19.43 -19.24 -14.37
CA GLY A 218 -19.04 -20.61 -14.03
C GLY A 218 -18.41 -20.74 -12.65
N THR A 219 -18.31 -21.98 -12.14
CA THR A 219 -17.75 -22.34 -10.82
C THR A 219 -16.25 -22.08 -10.65
N GLU A 220 -15.58 -21.45 -11.63
CA GLU A 220 -14.16 -21.14 -11.58
C GLU A 220 -13.94 -19.65 -11.91
N ALA A 221 -13.31 -18.91 -11.00
CA ALA A 221 -12.87 -17.55 -11.25
C ALA A 221 -11.78 -17.55 -12.32
N ARG A 222 -12.09 -17.05 -13.52
CA ARG A 222 -11.07 -16.77 -14.54
C ARG A 222 -10.75 -15.27 -14.55
N ALA A 223 -9.45 -14.96 -14.46
CA ALA A 223 -8.96 -13.61 -14.70
C ALA A 223 -9.41 -13.15 -16.10
N VAL A 224 -9.82 -11.89 -16.21
CA VAL A 224 -10.15 -11.29 -17.50
C VAL A 224 -8.86 -11.19 -18.32
N PRO A 225 -8.85 -11.63 -19.60
CA PRO A 225 -7.67 -11.51 -20.44
C PRO A 225 -7.21 -10.05 -20.56
N VAL A 226 -5.89 -9.83 -20.53
CA VAL A 226 -5.28 -8.51 -20.73
C VAL A 226 -5.80 -7.90 -22.04
N GLY A 227 -6.44 -6.73 -21.97
CA GLY A 227 -7.02 -6.01 -23.11
C GLY A 227 -8.51 -6.25 -23.37
N ALA A 228 -9.19 -7.10 -22.60
CA ALA A 228 -10.65 -7.20 -22.64
C ALA A 228 -11.30 -6.26 -21.62
N THR A 229 -12.39 -5.59 -22.00
CA THR A 229 -13.17 -4.77 -21.05
C THR A 229 -13.95 -5.70 -20.12
N PRO A 230 -13.74 -5.65 -18.80
CA PRO A 230 -14.48 -6.50 -17.88
C PRO A 230 -15.95 -6.04 -17.80
N ASP A 231 -16.86 -6.99 -17.50
CA ASP A 231 -18.28 -6.67 -17.33
C ASP A 231 -18.54 -5.83 -16.07
N PHE A 232 -17.64 -5.92 -15.08
CA PHE A 232 -17.66 -5.17 -13.85
C PHE A 232 -16.24 -5.02 -13.30
N TYR A 233 -16.06 -4.03 -12.43
CA TYR A 233 -14.83 -3.81 -11.66
C TYR A 233 -15.08 -4.13 -10.19
N ILE A 234 -14.00 -4.33 -9.43
CA ILE A 234 -14.08 -4.54 -7.98
C ILE A 234 -13.27 -3.45 -7.28
N VAL A 235 -13.82 -2.91 -6.20
CA VAL A 235 -13.09 -2.07 -5.25
C VAL A 235 -13.02 -2.80 -3.90
N LEU A 236 -11.80 -3.11 -3.47
CA LEU A 236 -11.49 -3.85 -2.25
C LEU A 236 -10.49 -3.11 -1.37
N HIS A 237 -9.49 -2.50 -2.01
CA HIS A 237 -8.48 -1.74 -1.32
C HIS A 237 -9.06 -0.40 -0.87
N PRO A 238 -8.70 0.11 0.32
CA PRO A 238 -9.21 1.41 0.80
C PRO A 238 -8.90 2.56 -0.16
N GLU A 239 -7.79 2.45 -0.90
CA GLU A 239 -7.36 3.43 -1.90
C GLU A 239 -8.03 3.22 -3.28
N ASP A 240 -8.90 2.22 -3.45
CA ASP A 240 -9.63 2.04 -4.70
C ASP A 240 -10.69 3.12 -4.95
N PHE A 241 -11.05 3.89 -3.92
CA PHE A 241 -12.01 4.98 -4.01
C PHE A 241 -11.59 6.17 -3.15
N GLU A 242 -11.70 7.35 -3.72
CA GLU A 242 -11.47 8.63 -3.03
C GLU A 242 -12.65 9.56 -3.28
N LEU A 243 -13.26 10.07 -2.20
CA LEU A 243 -14.36 11.02 -2.29
C LEU A 243 -13.89 12.35 -2.89
N GLY A 244 -14.60 12.88 -3.88
CA GLY A 244 -14.18 14.05 -4.65
C GLY A 244 -14.22 15.39 -3.90
N ASP A 245 -14.86 15.42 -2.73
CA ASP A 245 -15.12 16.64 -1.96
C ASP A 245 -13.87 17.11 -1.18
N HIS A 246 -12.83 16.28 -1.12
CA HIS A 246 -11.57 16.56 -0.45
C HIS A 246 -10.38 16.10 -1.30
N PRO A 247 -9.29 16.89 -1.39
CA PRO A 247 -8.09 16.44 -2.10
C PRO A 247 -7.44 15.28 -1.35
N GLY A 248 -7.52 14.08 -1.93
CA GLY A 248 -6.78 12.92 -1.47
C GLY A 248 -5.61 12.56 -2.40
N GLN A 249 -5.04 11.38 -2.18
CA GLN A 249 -3.82 10.94 -2.85
C GLN A 249 -4.04 10.67 -4.34
N ILE A 250 -5.21 10.14 -4.73
CA ILE A 250 -5.53 9.87 -6.14
C ILE A 250 -5.62 11.20 -6.88
N GLN A 251 -6.39 12.17 -6.37
CA GLN A 251 -6.51 13.47 -7.01
C GLN A 251 -5.17 14.21 -7.09
N LYS A 252 -4.37 14.15 -6.01
CA LYS A 252 -3.02 14.73 -5.96
C LYS A 252 -2.12 14.11 -7.03
N LEU A 253 -2.11 12.78 -7.16
CA LEU A 253 -1.35 12.08 -8.19
C LEU A 253 -1.79 12.50 -9.59
N LEU A 254 -3.09 12.50 -9.86
CA LEU A 254 -3.66 12.86 -11.17
C LEU A 254 -3.30 14.29 -11.59
N SER A 255 -3.18 15.22 -10.64
CA SER A 255 -2.78 16.61 -10.92
C SER A 255 -1.31 16.77 -11.36
N ARG A 256 -0.47 15.76 -11.08
CA ARG A 256 0.96 15.73 -11.41
C ARG A 256 1.27 14.96 -12.70
N ILE A 257 0.32 14.17 -13.23
CA ILE A 257 0.49 13.42 -14.47
C ILE A 257 0.16 14.34 -15.66
N PRO A 258 1.10 14.61 -16.60
CA PRO A 258 0.80 15.42 -17.78
C PRO A 258 -0.23 14.73 -18.68
N GLY A 259 -1.34 15.40 -19.01
CA GLY A 259 -2.34 14.92 -19.99
C GLY A 259 -3.71 14.53 -19.43
N THR A 260 -3.93 14.58 -18.12
CA THR A 260 -5.23 14.38 -17.44
C THR A 260 -6.06 15.68 -17.33
N GLY A 261 -5.58 16.78 -17.90
CA GLY A 261 -6.32 18.04 -17.99
C GLY A 261 -7.40 17.98 -19.08
N THR A 262 -8.65 18.10 -18.65
CA THR A 262 -9.86 18.49 -19.39
C THR A 262 -9.76 18.50 -20.92
N ARG A 263 -10.40 17.50 -21.55
CA ARG A 263 -11.09 17.67 -22.83
C ARG A 263 -12.58 17.46 -22.63
#